data_AF-A0A7C4XJW1-F1
#
_entry.id   AF-A0A7C4XJW1-F1
#
_cell.length_a   1.000
_cell.length_b   1.000
_cell.length_c   1.000
_cell.angle_alpha   90.00
_cell.angle_beta   90.00
_cell.angle_gamma   90.00
#
_symmetry.space_group_name_H-M   'P 1'
#
loop_
_entity.id
_entity.type
_entity.pdbx_description
1 polymer ?
#
loop_
_entity_poly.entity_id
_entity_poly.type
_entity_poly.pdbx_seq_one_letter_code
_entity_poly.pdbx_strand_id
1 'polypeptide(L)'
;MKMIGKLRIPNKQTERKLMSKKYHVPVIGHFANKSVEFRSIIEASAATGIHYSLIFEACIGKIYTARNVIWEFKKGNHYIKYKAFYINAATNYKRKVGFNG
;
A
#
# COMPACT_ATOMS: atom_id res chain seq x y z
N MET A 1 3.16 -18.78 -16.61
CA MET A 1 3.36 -17.89 -15.45
C MET A 1 2.34 -16.77 -15.52
N LYS A 2 1.54 -16.52 -14.47
CA LYS A 2 0.53 -15.43 -14.47
C LYS A 2 1.14 -14.11 -14.03
N MET A 3 0.66 -13.03 -14.63
CA MET A 3 1.09 -11.65 -14.36
C MET A 3 -0.14 -10.80 -14.02
N ILE A 4 -0.01 -9.88 -13.05
CA ILE A 4 -0.95 -8.77 -12.83
C ILE A 4 -0.13 -7.50 -12.96
N GLY A 5 -0.37 -6.73 -14.02
CA GLY A 5 0.57 -5.67 -14.42
C GLY A 5 1.97 -6.24 -14.69
N LYS A 6 3.02 -5.65 -14.10
CA LYS A 6 4.40 -6.16 -14.17
C LYS A 6 4.79 -7.05 -12.98
N LEU A 7 3.85 -7.40 -12.08
CA LEU A 7 4.16 -8.22 -10.90
C LEU A 7 4.09 -9.70 -11.23
N ARG A 8 5.18 -10.42 -10.88
CA ARG A 8 5.26 -11.88 -10.96
C ARG A 8 4.44 -12.52 -9.86
N ILE A 9 3.60 -13.49 -10.21
CA ILE A 9 2.76 -14.23 -9.26
C ILE A 9 3.35 -15.62 -9.05
N PRO A 10 3.96 -15.90 -7.89
CA PRO A 10 4.60 -17.19 -7.63
C PRO A 10 3.60 -18.29 -7.28
N ASN A 11 2.44 -17.96 -6.71
CA ASN A 11 1.45 -18.95 -6.25
C ASN A 11 0.02 -18.39 -6.24
N LYS A 12 -0.97 -19.30 -6.10
CA LYS A 12 -2.42 -18.97 -6.07
C LYS A 12 -2.82 -18.11 -4.86
N GLN A 13 -2.10 -18.19 -3.74
CA GLN A 13 -2.41 -17.38 -2.55
C GLN A 13 -2.06 -15.91 -2.79
N THR A 14 -0.91 -15.64 -3.40
CA THR A 14 -0.49 -14.30 -3.82
C THR A 14 -1.45 -13.74 -4.86
N GLU A 15 -1.90 -14.57 -5.81
CA GLU A 15 -2.95 -14.17 -6.77
C GLU A 15 -4.22 -13.69 -6.05
N ARG A 16 -4.77 -14.50 -5.15
CA ARG A 16 -5.96 -14.14 -4.34
C ARG A 16 -5.75 -12.85 -3.55
N LYS A 17 -4.56 -12.68 -2.96
CA LYS A 17 -4.21 -11.47 -2.19
C LYS A 17 -4.15 -10.23 -3.08
N LEU A 18 -3.56 -10.34 -4.27
CA LEU A 18 -3.45 -9.26 -5.24
C LEU A 18 -4.80 -8.87 -5.86
N MET A 19 -5.76 -9.79 -5.94
CA MET A 19 -7.14 -9.50 -6.36
C MET A 19 -7.96 -8.73 -5.32
N SER A 20 -7.43 -8.53 -4.10
CA SER A 20 -8.13 -7.76 -3.07
C SER A 20 -8.32 -6.30 -3.50
N LYS A 21 -9.57 -5.81 -3.41
CA LYS A 21 -9.96 -4.44 -3.81
C LYS A 21 -9.05 -3.34 -3.25
N LYS A 22 -8.49 -3.54 -2.06
CA LYS A 22 -7.60 -2.56 -1.40
C LYS A 22 -6.34 -2.21 -2.21
N TYR A 23 -5.88 -3.10 -3.10
CA TYR A 23 -4.71 -2.84 -3.95
C TYR A 23 -5.07 -2.24 -5.31
N HIS A 24 -6.35 -2.19 -5.65
CA HIS A 24 -6.88 -1.61 -6.90
C HIS A 24 -7.47 -0.21 -6.69
N VAL A 25 -7.04 0.48 -5.62
CA VAL A 25 -7.47 1.85 -5.29
C VAL A 25 -6.43 2.84 -5.83
N PRO A 26 -6.85 3.95 -6.47
CA PRO A 26 -5.92 4.97 -6.97
C PRO A 26 -5.12 5.64 -5.84
N VAL A 27 -3.86 5.95 -6.12
CA VAL A 27 -2.91 6.54 -5.15
C VAL A 27 -2.07 7.63 -5.78
N ILE A 28 -1.53 8.51 -4.95
CA ILE A 28 -0.57 9.55 -5.31
C ILE A 28 0.73 9.26 -4.56
N GLY A 29 1.84 9.23 -5.30
CA GLY A 29 3.18 9.14 -4.74
C GLY A 29 3.87 10.50 -4.82
N HIS A 30 4.28 11.05 -3.69
CA HIS A 30 5.07 12.28 -3.62
C HIS A 30 6.55 11.93 -3.57
N PHE A 31 7.20 12.07 -4.73
CA PHE A 31 8.65 11.94 -4.88
C PHE A 31 9.33 13.28 -4.61
N ALA A 32 10.65 13.27 -4.46
CA ALA A 32 11.42 14.47 -4.11
C ALA A 32 11.18 15.67 -5.04
N ASN A 33 10.91 15.43 -6.33
CA ASN A 33 10.76 16.49 -7.33
C ASN A 33 9.33 16.65 -7.88
N LYS A 34 8.43 15.69 -7.66
CA LYS A 34 7.08 15.72 -8.22
C LYS A 34 6.13 14.75 -7.53
N SER A 35 4.84 15.02 -7.69
CA SER A 35 3.78 14.08 -7.35
C SER A 35 3.31 13.35 -8.61
N VAL A 36 3.11 12.04 -8.52
CA VAL A 36 2.61 11.23 -9.64
C VAL A 36 1.38 10.46 -9.18
N GLU A 37 0.32 10.55 -9.97
CA GLU A 37 -0.89 9.79 -9.75
C GLU A 37 -0.81 8.42 -10.43
N PHE A 38 -1.33 7.40 -9.75
CA PHE A 38 -1.49 6.05 -10.25
C PHE A 38 -2.94 5.64 -10.10
N ARG A 39 -3.46 4.89 -11.08
CA ARG A 39 -4.82 4.32 -11.10
C ARG A 39 -4.99 3.25 -10.02
N SER A 40 -3.91 2.63 -9.56
CA SER A 40 -3.92 1.64 -8.48
C SER A 40 -2.58 1.50 -7.74
N ILE A 41 -2.62 0.88 -6.55
CA ILE A 41 -1.39 0.47 -5.83
C ILE A 41 -0.59 -0.57 -6.63
N ILE A 42 -1.28 -1.48 -7.34
CA ILE A 42 -0.61 -2.46 -8.21
C ILE A 42 0.18 -1.78 -9.32
N GLU A 43 -0.42 -0.79 -9.99
CA GLU A 43 0.25 0.00 -11.01
C GLU A 43 1.44 0.78 -10.42
N ALA A 44 1.25 1.43 -9.28
CA ALA A 44 2.32 2.12 -8.57
C ALA A 44 3.49 1.18 -8.23
N SER A 45 3.17 -0.03 -7.75
CA SER A 45 4.16 -1.06 -7.43
C SER A 45 4.92 -1.52 -8.68
N ALA A 46 4.21 -1.74 -9.78
CA ALA A 46 4.80 -2.13 -11.06
C ALA A 46 5.69 -1.02 -11.68
N ALA A 47 5.33 0.25 -11.48
CA ALA A 47 6.07 1.40 -12.00
C ALA A 47 7.33 1.73 -11.17
N THR A 48 7.24 1.58 -9.84
CA THR A 48 8.30 2.01 -8.91
C THR A 48 9.18 0.87 -8.40
N GLY A 49 8.75 -0.39 -8.54
CA GLY A 49 9.38 -1.54 -7.90
C GLY A 49 9.17 -1.60 -6.38
N ILE A 50 8.42 -0.67 -5.80
CA ILE A 50 8.09 -0.67 -4.37
C ILE A 50 7.00 -1.70 -4.13
N HIS A 51 7.17 -2.53 -3.10
CA HIS A 51 6.21 -3.60 -2.83
C HIS A 51 4.82 -3.04 -2.47
N TYR A 52 3.77 -3.54 -3.12
CA TYR A 52 2.38 -3.08 -2.98
C TYR A 52 1.87 -3.02 -1.52
N SER A 53 2.38 -3.90 -0.63
CA SER A 53 2.02 -3.82 0.79
C SER A 53 2.59 -2.59 1.49
N LEU A 54 3.82 -2.15 1.14
CA LEU A 54 4.44 -0.98 1.74
C LEU A 54 3.75 0.31 1.30
N ILE A 55 3.37 0.39 0.02
CA ILE A 55 2.57 1.50 -0.51
C ILE A 55 1.26 1.61 0.28
N PHE A 56 0.55 0.49 0.46
CA PHE A 56 -0.68 0.46 1.25
C PHE A 56 -0.47 0.89 2.71
N GLU A 57 0.57 0.36 3.37
CA GLU A 57 0.90 0.71 4.76
C GLU A 57 1.25 2.20 4.94
N ALA A 58 1.92 2.80 3.95
CA ALA A 58 2.19 4.23 3.92
C ALA A 58 0.88 5.05 3.76
N CYS A 59 0.00 4.66 2.83
CA CYS A 59 -1.28 5.36 2.62
C CYS A 59 -2.18 5.39 3.86
N ILE A 60 -2.14 4.37 4.71
CA ILE A 60 -2.93 4.31 5.96
C ILE A 60 -2.20 4.94 7.15
N GLY A 61 -0.96 5.41 6.98
CA GLY A 61 -0.17 6.02 8.04
C GLY A 61 0.47 5.03 9.02
N LYS A 62 0.55 3.73 8.69
CA LYS A 62 1.25 2.74 9.52
C LYS A 62 2.77 2.90 9.46
N ILE A 63 3.28 3.35 8.31
CA ILE A 63 4.67 3.77 8.11
C ILE A 63 4.67 5.18 7.52
N TYR A 64 5.71 5.96 7.81
CA TYR A 64 5.79 7.35 7.35
C TYR A 64 6.07 7.46 5.84
N THR A 65 7.00 6.65 5.33
CA THR A 65 7.33 6.57 3.90
C THR A 65 7.53 5.13 3.47
N ALA A 66 7.33 4.86 2.18
CA ALA A 66 7.76 3.61 1.56
C ALA A 66 8.89 3.94 0.57
N ARG A 67 10.12 3.51 0.87
CA ARG A 67 11.33 3.76 0.05
C ARG A 67 11.53 5.25 -0.27
N ASN A 68 11.45 6.12 0.74
CA ASN A 68 11.59 7.58 0.62
C ASN A 68 10.51 8.29 -0.22
N VAL A 69 9.37 7.63 -0.44
CA VAL A 69 8.20 8.20 -1.11
C VAL A 69 7.05 8.26 -0.12
N ILE A 70 6.37 9.42 -0.06
CA ILE A 70 5.13 9.59 0.71
C ILE A 70 3.98 9.14 -0.19
N TRP A 71 3.06 8.37 0.38
CA TRP A 71 1.93 7.81 -0.38
C TRP A 71 0.60 8.21 0.25
N GLU A 72 -0.35 8.59 -0.59
CA GLU A 72 -1.72 8.86 -0.18
C GLU A 72 -2.72 8.24 -1.15
N PHE A 73 -3.93 7.93 -0.67
CA PHE A 73 -5.02 7.54 -1.55
C PHE A 73 -5.57 8.76 -2.29
N LYS A 74 -5.83 8.62 -3.60
CA LYS A 74 -6.58 9.65 -4.33
C LYS A 74 -8.01 9.71 -3.76
N LYS A 75 -8.49 10.91 -3.42
CA LYS A 75 -9.74 11.12 -2.64
C LYS A 75 -10.94 10.32 -3.17
N GLY A 76 -11.71 9.71 -2.24
CA GLY A 76 -12.97 9.00 -2.49
C GLY A 76 -13.52 8.33 -1.21
N ASN A 77 -14.77 7.85 -1.21
CA ASN A 77 -15.42 7.28 0.00
C ASN A 77 -14.65 6.09 0.62
N HIS A 78 -13.89 5.33 -0.18
CA HIS A 78 -13.07 4.23 0.33
C HIS A 78 -11.90 4.69 1.20
N TYR A 79 -11.32 5.87 0.93
CA TYR A 79 -10.18 6.42 1.68
C TYR A 79 -10.54 6.66 3.16
N ILE A 80 -11.73 7.23 3.41
CA ILE A 80 -12.17 7.59 4.76
C ILE A 80 -12.34 6.35 5.63
N LYS A 81 -12.96 5.29 5.08
CA LYS A 81 -13.20 4.03 5.81
C LYS A 81 -11.90 3.32 6.20
N TYR A 82 -10.94 3.23 5.28
CA TYR A 82 -9.67 2.57 5.57
C TYR A 82 -8.82 3.35 6.57
N LYS A 83 -8.73 4.68 6.42
CA LYS A 83 -7.98 5.52 7.35
C LYS A 83 -8.56 5.43 8.76
N ALA A 84 -9.88 5.54 8.91
CA ALA A 84 -10.54 5.41 10.21
C ALA A 84 -10.34 4.00 10.84
N PHE A 85 -10.57 2.93 10.07
CA PHE A 85 -10.39 1.56 10.56
C PHE A 85 -8.95 1.31 11.02
N TYR A 86 -7.95 1.69 10.24
CA TYR A 86 -6.55 1.43 10.57
C TYR A 86 -5.98 2.37 11.64
N ILE A 87 -6.46 3.61 11.75
CA ILE A 87 -6.14 4.47 12.91
C ILE A 87 -6.68 3.81 14.18
N ASN A 88 -7.93 3.36 14.19
CA ASN A 88 -8.54 2.67 15.33
C ASN A 88 -7.87 1.33 15.65
N ALA A 89 -7.39 0.60 14.63
CA ALA A 89 -6.62 -0.61 14.84
C ALA A 89 -5.22 -0.29 15.38
N ALA A 90 -4.58 0.79 14.92
CA ALA A 90 -3.25 1.21 15.37
C ALA A 90 -3.26 1.72 16.82
N THR A 91 -4.29 2.46 17.24
CA THR A 91 -4.47 2.86 18.64
C THR A 91 -4.67 1.66 19.56
N ASN A 92 -5.32 0.60 19.07
CA ASN A 92 -5.48 -0.67 19.79
C ASN A 92 -4.27 -1.62 19.64
N TYR A 93 -3.33 -1.34 18.73
CA TYR A 93 -2.20 -2.21 18.45
C TYR A 93 -1.05 -1.98 19.45
N LYS A 94 -1.04 -2.76 20.53
CA LYS A 94 0.16 -2.95 21.34
C LYS A 94 1.12 -3.87 20.58
N ARG A 95 2.05 -3.31 19.81
CA ARG A 95 3.16 -4.09 19.26
C ARG A 95 3.89 -4.73 20.44
N LYS A 96 3.91 -6.06 20.57
CA LYS A 96 4.82 -6.73 21.50
C LYS A 96 6.24 -6.45 20.99
N VAL A 97 6.89 -5.45 21.55
CA VAL A 97 8.30 -5.16 21.30
C VAL A 97 9.09 -6.21 22.09
N GLY A 98 9.16 -7.42 21.55
CA GLY A 98 10.10 -8.43 22.00
C GLY A 98 11.43 -8.15 21.34
N PHE A 99 12.32 -7.46 22.04
CA PHE A 99 13.75 -7.44 21.71
C PHE A 99 14.31 -8.80 22.13
N ASN A 100 14.38 -9.76 21.20
CA ASN A 100 15.23 -10.92 21.41
C ASN A 100 16.65 -10.47 21.09
N GLY A 101 17.38 -10.09 22.14
CA GLY A 101 18.84 -10.04 22.11
C GLY A 101 19.43 -11.43 21.93
#